data_AF-A0A9D6P455-F1
#
_entry.id   AF-A0A9D6P455-F1
#
_cell.length_a   1.000
_cell.length_b   1.000
_cell.length_c   1.000
_cell.angle_alpha   90.00
_cell.angle_beta   90.00
_cell.angle_gamma   90.00
#
_symmetry.space_group_name_H-M   'P 1'
#
loop_
_entity.id
_entity.type
_entity.pdbx_description
1 polymer ?
#
loop_
_entity_poly.entity_id
_entity_poly.type
_entity_poly.pdbx_seq_one_letter_code
_entity_poly.pdbx_strand_id
1 'polypeptide(L)'
;MFEDYKATKQDLLVIEEGINFVWNPKLKFIFADKSKIEKTVVVISYDSQFIYIWSPKGINGLDTLECGLEQYHLYKIPHKSKIKDEWQSGWCAGLLDRKIEKYLPKSIKQKTIFEVPRISGGLLTPFIELQKKRRKDNPYITRESYLATIVHEFGHVYWHQHKLWYYSNKKENLLLLRISKRLYTKGGKLPKVLIRFPIFEGMEGMSELFAFCAEYQASLIFWPTHKRNLDIFTANRIEYLLKLEEVKNLDQEDSVLEPSKYPHDFAFVFSKIILTLYPKTWPQVLIAPTPNILHIPS
;
A
#
# COMPACT_ATOMS: atom_id res chain seq x y z
N MET A 1 14.26 25.32 0.48
CA MET A 1 15.03 25.94 1.58
C MET A 1 16.15 25.03 2.05
N PHE A 2 15.90 23.74 2.19
CA PHE A 2 16.88 22.77 2.70
C PHE A 2 17.57 21.97 1.59
N GLU A 3 17.78 22.59 0.43
CA GLU A 3 18.34 21.91 -0.76
C GLU A 3 19.80 21.51 -0.56
N ASP A 4 20.55 22.30 0.22
CA ASP A 4 21.97 22.08 0.57
C ASP A 4 22.15 21.63 2.03
N TYR A 5 21.07 21.23 2.70
CA TYR A 5 21.14 20.79 4.09
C TYR A 5 22.00 19.53 4.21
N LYS A 6 22.79 19.43 5.26
CA LYS A 6 23.62 18.25 5.56
C LYS A 6 23.21 17.69 6.91
N ALA A 7 23.04 16.38 6.99
CA ALA A 7 22.65 15.72 8.22
C ALA A 7 23.71 15.93 9.29
N THR A 8 23.26 16.35 10.47
CA THR A 8 24.11 16.36 11.66
C THR A 8 24.09 14.98 12.32
N LYS A 9 25.06 14.70 13.20
CA LYS A 9 25.02 13.51 14.06
C LYS A 9 23.71 13.45 14.86
N GLN A 10 23.20 14.61 15.29
CA GLN A 10 21.96 14.69 16.07
C GLN A 10 20.74 14.26 15.25
N ASP A 11 20.65 14.59 13.96
CA ASP A 11 19.50 14.16 13.13
C ASP A 11 19.45 12.64 13.01
N LEU A 12 20.60 12.00 12.80
CA LEU A 12 20.70 10.54 12.69
C LEU A 12 20.34 9.86 14.02
N LEU A 13 20.87 10.37 15.15
CA LEU A 13 20.55 9.84 16.48
C LEU A 13 19.07 9.96 16.84
N VAL A 14 18.40 11.04 16.41
CA VAL A 14 16.95 11.21 16.68
C VAL A 14 16.12 10.21 15.88
N ILE A 15 16.54 9.85 14.66
CA ILE A 15 15.90 8.77 13.90
C ILE A 15 16.07 7.44 14.62
N GLU A 16 17.28 7.15 15.10
CA GLU A 16 17.54 5.94 15.88
C GLU A 16 16.69 5.88 17.15
N GLU A 17 16.57 6.99 17.87
CA GLU A 17 15.68 7.09 19.03
C GLU A 17 14.21 6.82 18.67
N GLY A 18 13.74 7.37 17.54
CA GLY A 18 12.39 7.12 17.02
C GLY A 18 12.14 5.63 16.73
N ILE A 19 13.11 4.96 16.09
CA ILE A 19 13.06 3.51 15.85
C ILE A 19 13.06 2.75 17.19
N ASN A 20 13.89 3.15 18.15
CA ASN A 20 13.99 2.48 19.45
C ASN A 20 12.68 2.58 20.27
N PHE A 21 11.93 3.67 20.16
CA PHE A 21 10.61 3.79 20.79
C PHE A 21 9.65 2.69 20.35
N VAL A 22 9.66 2.30 19.07
CA VAL A 22 8.84 1.21 18.55
C VAL A 22 9.11 -0.07 19.33
N TRP A 23 10.37 -0.34 19.68
CA TRP A 23 10.82 -1.53 20.40
C TRP A 23 10.68 -1.44 21.92
N ASN A 24 10.27 -0.29 22.44
CA ASN A 24 10.10 -0.10 23.88
C ASN A 24 9.02 -1.04 24.45
N PRO A 25 9.27 -1.73 25.58
CA PRO A 25 8.29 -2.61 26.21
C PRO A 25 6.94 -1.94 26.51
N LYS A 26 6.91 -0.62 26.74
CA LYS A 26 5.68 0.14 26.96
C LYS A 26 4.78 0.20 25.73
N LEU A 27 5.30 0.02 24.52
CA LEU A 27 4.51 -0.04 23.28
C LEU A 27 4.16 -1.47 22.86
N LYS A 28 4.43 -2.49 23.68
CA LYS A 28 4.08 -3.89 23.37
C LYS A 28 2.59 -4.10 23.14
N PHE A 29 1.72 -3.28 23.75
CA PHE A 29 0.27 -3.39 23.51
C PHE A 29 -0.15 -2.93 22.10
N ILE A 30 0.65 -2.07 21.44
CA ILE A 30 0.45 -1.64 20.04
C ILE A 30 1.14 -2.64 19.11
N PHE A 31 2.43 -2.86 19.33
CA PHE A 31 3.29 -3.72 18.52
C PHE A 31 3.51 -5.06 19.21
N ALA A 32 2.43 -5.82 19.43
CA ALA A 32 2.50 -7.08 20.16
C ALA A 32 3.22 -8.18 19.39
N ASP A 33 2.94 -8.32 18.10
CA ASP A 33 3.59 -9.30 17.21
C ASP A 33 4.76 -8.66 16.47
N LYS A 34 5.90 -8.56 17.14
CA LYS A 34 7.10 -7.96 16.58
C LYS A 34 7.54 -8.56 15.26
N SER A 35 7.27 -9.85 15.02
CA SER A 35 7.63 -10.53 13.77
C SER A 35 7.10 -9.85 12.51
N LYS A 36 6.02 -9.07 12.62
CA LYS A 36 5.45 -8.28 11.52
C LYS A 36 6.39 -7.18 11.02
N ILE A 37 7.21 -6.60 11.89
CA ILE A 37 8.07 -5.46 11.57
C ILE A 37 9.56 -5.75 11.84
N GLU A 38 9.84 -6.78 12.62
CA GLU A 38 11.19 -7.21 12.93
C GLU A 38 11.82 -7.80 11.67
N LYS A 39 13.05 -7.38 11.36
CA LYS A 39 13.87 -7.90 10.25
C LYS A 39 13.40 -7.56 8.84
N THR A 40 12.36 -6.75 8.66
CA THR A 40 11.83 -6.40 7.33
C THR A 40 11.84 -4.91 7.05
N VAL A 41 11.54 -4.07 8.04
CA VAL A 41 11.33 -2.62 7.83
C VAL A 41 12.64 -1.89 7.61
N VAL A 42 12.75 -1.21 6.47
CA VAL A 42 13.87 -0.32 6.13
C VAL A 42 13.44 1.13 6.36
N VAL A 43 14.24 1.87 7.14
CA VAL A 43 14.02 3.31 7.38
C VAL A 43 15.01 4.10 6.54
N ILE A 44 14.52 5.14 5.86
CA ILE A 44 15.30 5.91 4.89
C ILE A 44 15.15 7.39 5.20
N SER A 45 16.28 8.09 5.28
CA SER A 45 16.30 9.55 5.31
C SER A 45 17.37 10.05 4.35
N TYR A 46 17.41 11.35 4.08
CA TYR A 46 18.32 11.89 3.07
C TYR A 46 18.60 13.36 3.34
N ASP A 47 19.82 13.77 2.99
CA ASP A 47 20.26 15.16 2.98
C ASP A 47 20.67 15.57 1.55
N SER A 48 21.40 16.67 1.38
CA SER A 48 21.85 17.13 0.06
C SER A 48 22.89 16.24 -0.62
N GLN A 49 23.55 15.33 0.11
CA GLN A 49 24.69 14.55 -0.35
C GLN A 49 24.46 13.04 -0.28
N PHE A 50 23.77 12.56 0.75
CA PHE A 50 23.65 11.17 1.12
C PHE A 50 22.20 10.74 1.40
N ILE A 51 21.89 9.52 1.00
CA ILE A 51 20.74 8.75 1.48
C ILE A 51 21.22 7.86 2.62
N TYR A 52 20.59 7.97 3.77
CA TYR A 52 20.82 7.16 4.95
C TYR A 52 19.81 6.03 5.01
N ILE A 53 20.28 4.82 5.28
CA ILE A 53 19.45 3.61 5.29
C ILE A 53 19.71 2.86 6.58
N TRP A 54 18.69 2.76 7.42
CA TRP A 54 18.67 1.79 8.52
C TRP A 54 17.98 0.53 8.00
N SER A 55 18.76 -0.55 7.88
CA SER A 55 18.26 -1.86 7.44
C SER A 55 18.56 -2.91 8.51
N PRO A 56 17.60 -3.80 8.84
CA PRO A 56 17.85 -4.90 9.76
C PRO A 56 18.56 -6.09 9.10
N LYS A 57 18.86 -5.96 7.79
CA LYS A 57 19.64 -6.92 7.01
C LYS A 57 20.87 -6.24 6.45
N GLY A 58 21.96 -7.01 6.37
CA GLY A 58 23.17 -6.61 5.67
C GLY A 58 22.89 -6.23 4.21
N ILE A 59 23.47 -5.11 3.76
CA ILE A 59 23.42 -4.70 2.35
C ILE A 59 24.81 -4.91 1.73
N ASN A 60 24.91 -5.87 0.82
CA ASN A 60 26.17 -6.18 0.15
C ASN A 60 26.71 -4.97 -0.64
N GLY A 61 28.01 -4.70 -0.46
CA GLY A 61 28.71 -3.64 -1.19
C GLY A 61 28.54 -2.23 -0.62
N LEU A 62 27.97 -2.08 0.59
CA LEU A 62 27.93 -0.82 1.32
C LEU A 62 28.64 -0.96 2.66
N ASP A 63 29.44 0.05 2.98
CA ASP A 63 30.06 0.17 4.30
C ASP A 63 29.04 0.62 5.34
N THR A 64 29.16 0.04 6.53
CA THR A 64 28.33 0.40 7.68
C THR A 64 28.89 1.62 8.40
N LEU A 65 28.00 2.47 8.88
CA LEU A 65 28.31 3.53 9.84
C LEU A 65 28.06 3.02 11.26
N GLU A 66 28.58 3.76 12.24
CA GLU A 66 28.19 3.61 13.64
C GLU A 66 26.66 3.75 13.76
N CYS A 67 26.01 2.77 14.40
CA CYS A 67 24.57 2.74 14.61
C CYS A 67 24.29 2.31 16.05
N GLY A 68 23.46 3.07 16.78
CA GLY A 68 23.10 2.77 18.16
C GLY A 68 22.01 1.71 18.33
N LEU A 69 21.58 1.07 17.25
CA LEU A 69 20.49 0.10 17.24
C LEU A 69 21.03 -1.32 17.00
N GLU A 70 20.89 -2.21 17.98
CA GLU A 70 21.41 -3.58 17.91
C GLU A 70 20.83 -4.40 16.74
N GLN A 71 19.59 -4.10 16.35
CA GLN A 71 18.81 -4.80 15.35
C GLN A 71 18.86 -4.15 13.96
N TYR A 72 19.68 -3.10 13.78
CA TYR A 72 19.83 -2.37 12.53
C TYR A 72 21.29 -2.13 12.17
N HIS A 73 21.54 -2.01 10.88
CA HIS A 73 22.77 -1.49 10.31
C HIS A 73 22.46 -0.17 9.63
N LEU A 74 23.29 0.85 9.86
CA LEU A 74 23.20 2.13 9.19
C LEU A 74 24.16 2.17 8.00
N TYR A 75 23.64 2.55 6.84
CA TYR A 75 24.40 2.76 5.61
C TYR A 75 24.21 4.19 5.11
N LYS A 76 25.16 4.67 4.30
CA LYS A 76 24.98 5.88 3.49
C LYS A 76 25.32 5.64 2.03
N ILE A 77 24.55 6.26 1.14
CA ILE A 77 24.75 6.19 -0.31
C ILE A 77 24.83 7.61 -0.87
N PRO A 78 25.90 7.98 -1.58
CA PRO A 78 25.97 9.29 -2.23
C PRO A 78 24.91 9.40 -3.34
N HIS A 79 24.27 10.56 -3.48
CA HIS A 79 23.36 10.84 -4.59
C HIS A 79 23.62 12.20 -5.21
N LYS A 80 22.93 12.44 -6.33
CA LYS A 80 22.95 13.73 -7.06
C LYS A 80 21.55 14.34 -7.19
N SER A 81 20.56 13.77 -6.49
CA SER A 81 19.21 14.33 -6.45
C SER A 81 19.15 15.60 -5.64
N LYS A 82 18.46 16.60 -6.18
CA LYS A 82 18.06 17.80 -5.46
C LYS A 82 16.88 17.47 -4.55
N ILE A 83 17.08 17.54 -3.23
CA ILE A 83 16.05 17.23 -2.24
C ILE A 83 15.09 18.42 -2.12
N LYS A 84 13.80 18.18 -2.30
CA LYS A 84 12.77 19.20 -2.17
C LYS A 84 12.28 19.32 -0.73
N ASP A 85 11.77 20.51 -0.39
CA ASP A 85 11.17 20.75 0.92
C ASP A 85 9.95 19.83 1.15
N GLU A 86 9.13 19.55 0.11
CA GLU A 86 7.99 18.61 0.24
C GLU A 86 8.41 17.23 0.76
N TRP A 87 9.57 16.72 0.31
CA TRP A 87 10.10 15.42 0.70
C TRP A 87 10.60 15.39 2.15
N GLN A 88 11.04 16.54 2.66
CA GLN A 88 11.58 16.68 4.02
C GLN A 88 10.51 17.07 5.04
N SER A 89 9.33 17.47 4.57
CA SER A 89 8.26 17.99 5.41
C SER A 89 7.43 16.92 6.13
N GLY A 90 7.73 15.63 5.96
CA GLY A 90 6.94 14.53 6.49
C GLY A 90 7.74 13.24 6.60
N TRP A 91 7.11 12.24 7.20
CA TRP A 91 7.47 10.84 7.07
C TRP A 91 6.30 10.10 6.43
N CYS A 92 6.60 9.03 5.69
CA CYS A 92 5.61 8.21 5.01
C CYS A 92 6.04 6.74 5.00
N ALA A 93 5.09 5.84 5.29
CA ALA A 93 5.19 4.41 5.02
C ALA A 93 4.87 4.11 3.54
N GLY A 94 5.60 3.18 2.94
CA GLY A 94 5.38 2.65 1.59
C GLY A 94 5.74 3.59 0.43
N LEU A 95 5.74 4.91 0.66
CA LEU A 95 6.07 5.92 -0.33
C LEU A 95 7.54 6.34 -0.25
N LEU A 96 8.18 6.35 -1.42
CA LEU A 96 9.51 6.91 -1.62
C LEU A 96 9.53 7.63 -2.97
N ASP A 97 10.08 8.84 -3.03
CA ASP A 97 10.20 9.55 -4.30
C ASP A 97 11.05 8.73 -5.30
N ARG A 98 10.56 8.59 -6.54
CA ARG A 98 11.24 7.83 -7.61
C ARG A 98 12.68 8.30 -7.85
N LYS A 99 12.98 9.58 -7.60
CA LYS A 99 14.33 10.15 -7.73
C LYS A 99 15.28 9.71 -6.62
N ILE A 100 14.77 9.30 -5.46
CA ILE A 100 15.56 8.69 -4.39
C ILE A 100 15.65 7.18 -4.60
N GLU A 101 14.53 6.55 -4.93
CA GLU A 101 14.44 5.10 -5.14
C GLU A 101 15.46 4.59 -6.17
N LYS A 102 15.77 5.38 -7.22
CA LYS A 102 16.73 4.97 -8.25
C LYS A 102 18.15 4.71 -7.72
N TYR A 103 18.54 5.30 -6.59
CA TYR A 103 19.85 5.10 -5.96
C TYR A 103 19.89 3.93 -4.98
N LEU A 104 18.72 3.39 -4.61
CA LEU A 104 18.68 2.31 -3.64
C LEU A 104 19.19 0.99 -4.23
N PRO A 105 19.83 0.14 -3.41
CA PRO A 105 20.23 -1.21 -3.79
C PRO A 105 19.04 -2.04 -4.26
N LYS A 106 19.29 -3.00 -5.17
CA LYS A 106 18.25 -3.93 -5.67
C LYS A 106 17.60 -4.77 -4.57
N SER A 107 18.26 -4.95 -3.43
CA SER A 107 17.69 -5.64 -2.27
C SER A 107 16.54 -4.86 -1.60
N ILE A 108 16.44 -3.56 -1.86
CA ILE A 108 15.39 -2.66 -1.32
C ILE A 108 14.49 -2.14 -2.44
N LYS A 109 15.08 -1.76 -3.58
CA LYS A 109 14.37 -1.26 -4.75
C LYS A 109 13.51 -2.37 -5.38
N GLN A 110 12.36 -2.01 -5.95
CA GLN A 110 11.46 -2.93 -6.68
C GLN A 110 10.90 -4.09 -5.82
N LYS A 111 10.97 -3.96 -4.49
CA LYS A 111 10.33 -4.87 -3.55
C LYS A 111 8.94 -4.36 -3.18
N THR A 112 8.02 -5.29 -2.92
CA THR A 112 6.68 -4.92 -2.47
C THR A 112 6.73 -4.33 -1.06
N ILE A 113 5.67 -3.61 -0.68
CA ILE A 113 5.51 -3.10 0.70
C ILE A 113 5.42 -4.22 1.74
N PHE A 114 5.25 -5.47 1.31
CA PHE A 114 5.21 -6.66 2.17
C PHE A 114 6.57 -7.34 2.28
N GLU A 115 7.34 -7.41 1.20
CA GLU A 115 8.69 -8.01 1.23
C GLU A 115 9.70 -7.13 1.97
N VAL A 116 9.72 -5.84 1.65
CA VAL A 116 10.61 -4.84 2.25
C VAL A 116 9.78 -3.59 2.51
N PRO A 117 9.06 -3.52 3.64
CA PRO A 117 8.35 -2.33 4.03
C PRO A 117 9.35 -1.18 4.20
N ARG A 118 8.99 0.00 3.70
CA ARG A 118 9.85 1.17 3.71
C ARG A 118 9.16 2.29 4.48
N ILE A 119 9.92 2.97 5.31
CA ILE A 119 9.53 4.22 5.95
C ILE A 119 10.53 5.26 5.50
N SER A 120 10.07 6.37 4.93
CA SER A 120 10.97 7.43 4.49
C SER A 120 10.52 8.81 4.91
N GLY A 121 11.47 9.71 5.21
CA GLY A 121 11.14 11.05 5.63
C GLY A 121 12.34 11.97 5.82
N GLY A 122 12.04 13.24 6.09
CA GLY A 122 13.03 14.29 6.32
C GLY A 122 13.80 14.11 7.63
N LEU A 123 14.95 14.79 7.70
CA LEU A 123 15.74 14.91 8.93
C LEU A 123 15.04 15.86 9.93
N LEU A 124 15.42 15.77 11.21
CA LEU A 124 14.76 16.50 12.31
C LEU A 124 14.68 18.01 12.04
N THR A 125 15.81 18.64 11.71
CA THR A 125 15.86 20.10 11.54
C THR A 125 15.01 20.57 10.36
N PRO A 126 15.17 20.02 9.13
CA PRO A 126 14.30 20.37 8.02
C PRO A 126 12.81 20.12 8.29
N PHE A 127 12.47 18.97 8.90
CA PHE A 127 11.09 18.64 9.22
C PHE A 127 10.45 19.70 10.10
N ILE A 128 11.07 20.03 11.24
CA ILE A 128 10.50 20.99 12.21
C ILE A 128 10.35 22.37 11.58
N GLU A 129 11.39 22.86 10.89
CA GLU A 129 11.37 24.19 10.29
C GLU A 129 10.36 24.32 9.15
N LEU A 130 10.13 23.25 8.39
CA LEU A 130 9.07 23.22 7.38
C LEU A 130 7.68 23.15 8.01
N GLN A 131 7.51 22.38 9.09
CA GLN A 131 6.24 22.26 9.79
C GLN A 131 5.83 23.58 10.46
N LYS A 132 6.78 24.33 11.05
CA LYS A 132 6.53 25.67 11.62
C LYS A 132 5.96 26.67 10.61
N LYS A 133 6.29 26.50 9.32
CA LYS A 133 5.83 27.38 8.23
C LYS A 133 4.43 27.05 7.73
N ARG A 134 3.90 25.86 8.00
CA ARG A 134 2.59 25.44 7.48
C ARG A 134 1.43 26.13 8.17
N ARG A 135 1.44 26.17 9.51
CA ARG A 135 0.41 26.84 10.34
C ARG A 135 0.92 27.06 11.77
N LYS A 136 0.37 28.06 12.47
CA LYS A 136 0.81 28.45 13.83
C LYS A 136 0.48 27.41 14.91
N ASP A 137 -0.60 26.67 14.74
CA ASP A 137 -1.13 25.64 15.64
C ASP A 137 -0.66 24.22 15.24
N ASN A 138 0.41 24.11 14.46
CA ASN A 138 0.86 22.82 13.96
C ASN A 138 1.49 21.98 15.09
N PRO A 139 0.96 20.79 15.42
CA PRO A 139 1.53 19.96 16.49
C PRO A 139 2.87 19.31 16.09
N TYR A 140 3.26 19.36 14.81
CA TYR A 140 4.45 18.70 14.27
C TYR A 140 5.73 19.58 14.29
N ILE A 141 5.84 20.50 15.24
CA ILE A 141 6.92 21.51 15.29
C ILE A 141 7.99 21.25 16.36
N THR A 142 7.91 20.10 17.04
CA THR A 142 8.84 19.74 18.12
C THR A 142 9.55 18.43 17.85
N ARG A 143 10.63 18.17 18.60
CA ARG A 143 11.36 16.90 18.53
C ARG A 143 10.48 15.70 18.88
N GLU A 144 9.63 15.85 19.88
CA GLU A 144 8.70 14.80 20.33
C GLU A 144 7.71 14.47 19.21
N SER A 145 7.19 15.47 18.52
CA SER A 145 6.29 15.27 17.38
C SER A 145 6.98 14.58 16.20
N TYR A 146 8.27 14.86 15.97
CA TYR A 146 9.07 14.17 14.97
C TYR A 146 9.25 12.68 15.31
N LEU A 147 9.62 12.36 16.55
CA LEU A 147 9.74 10.99 17.05
C LEU A 147 8.40 10.25 16.94
N ALA A 148 7.30 10.90 17.34
CA ALA A 148 5.95 10.34 17.22
C ALA A 148 5.57 10.05 15.77
N THR A 149 6.00 10.87 14.81
CA THR A 149 5.76 10.64 13.38
C THR A 149 6.48 9.38 12.89
N ILE A 150 7.73 9.14 13.32
CA ILE A 150 8.42 7.87 12.99
C ILE A 150 7.64 6.66 13.55
N VAL A 151 7.19 6.73 14.80
CA VAL A 151 6.38 5.66 15.42
C VAL A 151 5.04 5.47 14.67
N HIS A 152 4.41 6.56 14.22
CA HIS A 152 3.18 6.54 13.42
C HIS A 152 3.37 5.76 12.11
N GLU A 153 4.48 5.98 11.39
CA GLU A 153 4.76 5.23 10.17
C GLU A 153 5.02 3.75 10.43
N PHE A 154 5.66 3.40 11.55
CA PHE A 154 5.74 1.99 11.98
C PHE A 154 4.36 1.41 12.27
N GLY A 155 3.42 2.22 12.78
CA GLY A 155 2.02 1.84 12.94
C GLY A 155 1.36 1.46 11.61
N HIS A 156 1.53 2.30 10.57
CA HIS A 156 1.07 1.98 9.22
C HIS A 156 1.67 0.67 8.72
N VAL A 157 3.01 0.54 8.76
CA VAL A 157 3.68 -0.68 8.31
C VAL A 157 3.17 -1.90 9.07
N TYR A 158 3.15 -1.86 10.40
CA TYR A 158 2.68 -2.96 11.25
C TYR A 158 1.26 -3.39 10.87
N TRP A 159 0.34 -2.44 10.71
CA TRP A 159 -1.02 -2.70 10.26
C TRP A 159 -1.06 -3.38 8.89
N HIS A 160 -0.33 -2.85 7.90
CA HIS A 160 -0.29 -3.42 6.56
C HIS A 160 0.23 -4.87 6.56
N GLN A 161 1.18 -5.22 7.43
CA GLN A 161 1.72 -6.58 7.54
C GLN A 161 0.75 -7.60 8.16
N HIS A 162 -0.32 -7.15 8.81
CA HIS A 162 -1.42 -8.04 9.20
C HIS A 162 -2.33 -8.43 8.04
N LYS A 163 -2.26 -7.70 6.92
CA LYS A 163 -2.98 -7.99 5.68
C LYS A 163 -4.47 -8.26 5.92
N LEU A 164 -5.09 -7.45 6.77
CA LEU A 164 -6.50 -7.59 7.15
C LEU A 164 -7.49 -7.24 6.02
N TRP A 165 -6.97 -6.94 4.83
CA TRP A 165 -7.71 -6.73 3.59
C TRP A 165 -8.20 -8.09 3.06
N TYR A 166 -9.45 -8.18 2.63
CA TYR A 166 -9.97 -9.46 2.13
C TYR A 166 -9.22 -9.95 0.87
N TYR A 167 -8.61 -9.05 0.09
CA TYR A 167 -7.76 -9.42 -1.05
C TYR A 167 -6.44 -10.12 -0.66
N SER A 168 -6.10 -10.22 0.63
CA SER A 168 -4.97 -11.05 1.06
C SER A 168 -5.34 -12.53 1.18
N ASN A 169 -6.63 -12.87 1.08
CA ASN A 169 -7.10 -14.24 1.22
C ASN A 169 -7.17 -14.92 -0.15
N LYS A 170 -6.12 -15.67 -0.49
CA LYS A 170 -6.02 -16.42 -1.76
C LYS A 170 -7.26 -17.28 -2.01
N LYS A 171 -7.76 -17.97 -0.98
CA LYS A 171 -8.91 -18.87 -1.12
C LYS A 171 -10.18 -18.09 -1.51
N GLU A 172 -10.42 -16.95 -0.87
CA GLU A 172 -11.55 -16.07 -1.20
C GLU A 172 -11.40 -15.44 -2.59
N ASN A 173 -10.20 -14.96 -2.93
CA ASN A 173 -9.92 -14.37 -4.25
C ASN A 173 -10.17 -15.38 -5.38
N LEU A 174 -9.64 -16.60 -5.24
CA LEU A 174 -9.86 -17.67 -6.20
C LEU A 174 -11.33 -18.06 -6.30
N LEU A 175 -12.07 -18.05 -5.19
CA LEU A 175 -13.51 -18.28 -5.20
C LEU A 175 -14.24 -17.21 -6.02
N LEU A 176 -13.95 -15.93 -5.78
CA LEU A 176 -14.58 -14.80 -6.49
C LEU A 176 -14.25 -14.80 -7.99
N LEU A 177 -12.98 -15.06 -8.35
CA LEU A 177 -12.56 -15.23 -9.73
C LEU A 177 -13.32 -16.37 -10.43
N ARG A 178 -13.43 -17.54 -9.79
CA ARG A 178 -14.17 -18.69 -10.35
C ARG A 178 -15.66 -18.40 -10.51
N ILE A 179 -16.25 -17.72 -9.54
CA ILE A 179 -17.64 -17.27 -9.60
C ILE A 179 -17.83 -16.34 -10.80
N SER A 180 -16.99 -15.31 -10.92
CA SER A 180 -17.10 -14.35 -12.01
C SER A 180 -16.93 -15.03 -13.39
N LYS A 181 -15.92 -15.89 -13.56
CA LYS A 181 -15.74 -16.69 -14.80
C LYS A 181 -17.01 -17.46 -15.17
N ARG A 182 -17.62 -18.13 -14.18
CA ARG A 182 -18.84 -18.91 -14.41
C ARG A 182 -20.01 -18.01 -14.84
N LEU A 183 -20.15 -16.82 -14.25
CA LEU A 183 -21.20 -15.88 -14.63
C LEU A 183 -21.04 -15.32 -16.04
N TYR A 184 -19.82 -15.09 -16.49
CA TYR A 184 -19.55 -14.66 -17.88
C TYR A 184 -19.77 -15.77 -18.91
N THR A 185 -19.49 -17.03 -18.55
CA THR A 185 -19.50 -18.15 -19.52
C THR A 185 -20.81 -18.93 -19.57
N LYS A 186 -21.42 -19.17 -18.41
CA LYS A 186 -22.58 -20.06 -18.26
C LYS A 186 -23.80 -19.38 -17.63
N GLY A 187 -23.62 -18.20 -17.03
CA GLY A 187 -24.63 -17.58 -16.19
C GLY A 187 -24.97 -18.46 -14.96
N GLY A 188 -26.12 -18.20 -14.34
CA GLY A 188 -26.68 -19.04 -13.27
C GLY A 188 -26.64 -18.43 -11.87
N LYS A 189 -27.15 -19.19 -10.90
CA LYS A 189 -27.31 -18.74 -9.50
C LYS A 189 -25.97 -18.58 -8.79
N LEU A 190 -25.81 -17.47 -8.09
CA LEU A 190 -24.65 -17.18 -7.26
C LEU A 190 -24.63 -18.06 -6.00
N PRO A 191 -23.49 -18.64 -5.61
CA PRO A 191 -23.35 -19.18 -4.26
C PRO A 191 -23.39 -18.04 -3.24
N LYS A 192 -23.71 -18.37 -1.98
CA LYS A 192 -23.56 -17.41 -0.88
C LYS A 192 -22.08 -17.07 -0.70
N VAL A 193 -21.72 -15.83 -0.99
CA VAL A 193 -20.40 -15.25 -0.78
C VAL A 193 -20.56 -13.88 -0.16
N LEU A 194 -19.72 -13.57 0.82
CA LEU A 194 -19.65 -12.24 1.40
C LEU A 194 -18.74 -11.40 0.53
N ILE A 195 -19.25 -10.27 0.03
CA ILE A 195 -18.43 -9.29 -0.66
C ILE A 195 -18.28 -8.10 0.27
N ARG A 196 -17.04 -7.70 0.50
CA ARG A 196 -16.68 -6.47 1.20
C ARG A 196 -15.97 -5.59 0.20
N PHE A 197 -16.24 -4.29 0.23
CA PHE A 197 -15.44 -3.32 -0.51
C PHE A 197 -14.63 -2.53 0.50
N PRO A 198 -13.32 -2.33 0.30
CA PRO A 198 -12.56 -1.41 1.13
C PRO A 198 -13.10 0.00 0.83
N ILE A 199 -13.44 0.74 1.88
CA ILE A 199 -13.86 2.14 1.73
C ILE A 199 -12.67 3.11 1.66
N PHE A 200 -11.44 2.64 1.92
CA PHE A 200 -10.30 3.54 2.08
C PHE A 200 -9.21 3.39 1.00
N GLU A 201 -8.74 4.57 0.58
CA GLU A 201 -7.61 4.96 -0.29
C GLU A 201 -7.48 4.23 -1.64
N GLY A 202 -7.62 5.02 -2.72
CA GLY A 202 -7.67 4.51 -4.09
C GLY A 202 -9.11 4.27 -4.55
N MET A 203 -9.89 5.35 -4.70
CA MET A 203 -11.21 5.33 -5.34
C MET A 203 -11.18 4.76 -6.76
N GLU A 204 -10.00 4.61 -7.38
CA GLU A 204 -9.82 4.10 -8.73
C GLU A 204 -10.53 2.76 -8.96
N GLY A 205 -10.35 1.76 -8.08
CA GLY A 205 -11.03 0.48 -8.25
C GLY A 205 -12.56 0.57 -8.14
N MET A 206 -13.09 1.40 -7.24
CA MET A 206 -14.54 1.59 -7.09
C MET A 206 -15.14 2.44 -8.22
N SER A 207 -14.38 3.44 -8.70
CA SER A 207 -14.73 4.26 -9.86
C SER A 207 -14.76 3.40 -11.13
N GLU A 208 -13.74 2.58 -11.37
CA GLU A 208 -13.71 1.63 -12.49
C GLU A 208 -14.81 0.58 -12.39
N LEU A 209 -15.11 0.09 -11.18
CA LEU A 209 -16.23 -0.82 -10.97
C LEU A 209 -17.57 -0.17 -11.36
N PHE A 210 -17.80 1.09 -10.96
CA PHE A 210 -19.01 1.81 -11.34
C PHE A 210 -19.07 2.05 -12.85
N ALA A 211 -17.96 2.53 -13.45
CA ALA A 211 -17.85 2.80 -14.87
C ALA A 211 -18.10 1.54 -15.71
N PHE A 212 -17.47 0.42 -15.33
CA PHE A 212 -17.67 -0.84 -16.03
C PHE A 212 -19.09 -1.39 -15.84
N CYS A 213 -19.72 -1.26 -14.67
CA CYS A 213 -21.13 -1.60 -14.49
C CYS A 213 -22.03 -0.80 -15.44
N ALA A 214 -21.76 0.50 -15.62
CA ALA A 214 -22.49 1.34 -16.55
C ALA A 214 -22.26 0.92 -18.02
N GLU A 215 -21.00 0.72 -18.43
CA GLU A 215 -20.64 0.23 -19.77
C GLU A 215 -21.32 -1.11 -20.06
N TYR A 216 -21.22 -2.06 -19.13
CA TYR A 216 -21.75 -3.40 -19.29
C TYR A 216 -23.28 -3.38 -19.44
N GLN A 217 -23.98 -2.59 -18.61
CA GLN A 217 -25.43 -2.46 -18.69
C GLN A 217 -25.87 -1.73 -19.97
N ALA A 218 -25.17 -0.68 -20.39
CA ALA A 218 -25.44 0.00 -21.66
C ALA A 218 -25.23 -0.94 -22.85
N SER A 219 -24.15 -1.72 -22.84
CA SER A 219 -23.86 -2.74 -23.84
C SER A 219 -24.94 -3.80 -23.92
N LEU A 220 -25.46 -4.23 -22.78
CA LEU A 220 -26.58 -5.18 -22.72
C LEU A 220 -27.85 -4.63 -23.38
N ILE A 221 -28.15 -3.34 -23.18
CA ILE A 221 -29.39 -2.72 -23.66
C ILE A 221 -29.27 -2.29 -25.13
N PHE A 222 -28.18 -1.63 -25.50
CA PHE A 222 -28.05 -0.92 -26.77
C PHE A 222 -27.15 -1.65 -27.78
N TRP A 223 -26.17 -2.43 -27.33
CA TRP A 223 -25.15 -3.04 -28.21
C TRP A 223 -24.89 -4.53 -27.93
N PRO A 224 -25.85 -5.43 -28.23
CA PRO A 224 -25.74 -6.85 -27.87
C PRO A 224 -24.50 -7.55 -28.42
N THR A 225 -24.05 -7.19 -29.64
CA THR A 225 -22.81 -7.71 -30.23
C THR A 225 -21.58 -7.29 -29.42
N HIS A 226 -21.52 -6.03 -28.99
CA HIS A 226 -20.43 -5.53 -28.14
C HIS A 226 -20.46 -6.23 -26.79
N LYS A 227 -21.62 -6.37 -26.14
CA LYS A 227 -21.78 -7.13 -24.89
C LYS A 227 -21.27 -8.56 -25.02
N ARG A 228 -21.61 -9.26 -26.13
CA ARG A 228 -21.13 -10.64 -26.37
C ARG A 228 -19.60 -10.69 -26.46
N ASN A 229 -18.99 -9.75 -27.17
CA ASN A 229 -17.54 -9.68 -27.28
C ASN A 229 -16.88 -9.34 -25.93
N LEU A 230 -17.50 -8.44 -25.16
CA LEU A 230 -17.06 -8.09 -23.82
C LEU A 230 -17.09 -9.30 -22.89
N ASP A 231 -18.16 -10.11 -22.91
CA ASP A 231 -18.22 -11.35 -22.12
C ASP A 231 -17.10 -12.33 -22.46
N ILE A 232 -16.81 -12.54 -23.75
CA ILE A 232 -15.75 -13.44 -24.20
C ILE A 232 -14.38 -12.91 -23.75
N PHE A 233 -14.14 -11.62 -23.97
CA PHE A 233 -12.90 -10.97 -23.55
C PHE A 233 -12.69 -11.10 -22.03
N THR A 234 -13.68 -10.73 -21.23
CA THR A 234 -13.57 -10.74 -19.77
C THR A 234 -13.48 -12.17 -19.22
N ALA A 235 -14.19 -13.15 -19.79
CA ALA A 235 -14.05 -14.56 -19.41
C ALA A 235 -12.62 -15.07 -19.61
N ASN A 236 -12.01 -14.75 -20.75
CA ASN A 236 -10.61 -15.12 -21.05
C ASN A 236 -9.64 -14.41 -20.12
N ARG A 237 -9.88 -13.12 -19.81
CA ARG A 237 -9.08 -12.38 -18.84
C ARG A 237 -9.14 -13.02 -17.45
N ILE A 238 -10.33 -13.36 -16.96
CA ILE A 238 -10.50 -14.02 -15.65
C ILE A 238 -9.80 -15.39 -15.61
N GLU A 239 -9.80 -16.14 -16.71
CA GLU A 239 -9.05 -17.40 -16.79
C GLU A 239 -7.54 -17.19 -16.63
N TYR A 240 -7.00 -16.13 -17.21
CA TYR A 240 -5.61 -15.74 -17.00
C TYR A 240 -5.35 -15.32 -15.53
N LEU A 241 -6.23 -14.49 -14.95
CA LEU A 241 -6.11 -14.05 -13.55
C LEU A 241 -6.16 -15.21 -12.55
N LEU A 242 -6.99 -16.23 -12.81
CA LEU A 242 -7.02 -17.46 -12.01
C LEU A 242 -5.65 -18.13 -11.94
N LYS A 243 -5.00 -18.33 -13.10
CA LYS A 243 -3.68 -18.97 -13.16
C LYS A 243 -2.63 -18.17 -12.39
N LEU A 244 -2.67 -16.83 -12.48
CA LEU A 244 -1.77 -15.96 -11.74
C LEU A 244 -2.00 -16.03 -10.23
N GLU A 245 -3.24 -15.91 -9.78
CA GLU A 245 -3.57 -15.89 -8.36
C GLU A 245 -3.26 -17.24 -7.68
N GLU A 246 -3.41 -18.36 -8.41
CA GLU A 246 -3.06 -19.70 -7.92
C GLU A 246 -1.57 -19.81 -7.54
N VAL A 247 -0.68 -19.27 -8.38
CA VAL A 247 0.78 -19.38 -8.19
C VAL A 247 1.38 -18.30 -7.29
N LYS A 248 0.70 -17.16 -7.09
CA LYS A 248 1.19 -16.04 -6.27
C LYS A 248 1.40 -16.41 -4.82
N ASN A 249 2.45 -15.92 -4.18
CA ASN A 249 2.54 -15.93 -2.72
C ASN A 249 1.98 -14.63 -2.16
N LEU A 250 0.75 -14.63 -1.64
CA LEU A 250 0.13 -13.42 -1.08
C LEU A 250 0.83 -12.92 0.19
N ASP A 251 1.77 -13.71 0.75
CA ASP A 251 2.69 -13.23 1.79
C ASP A 251 3.76 -12.27 1.24
N GLN A 252 4.04 -12.30 -0.05
CA GLN A 252 5.11 -11.55 -0.71
C GLN A 252 4.60 -10.60 -1.80
N GLU A 253 3.42 -10.85 -2.35
CA GLU A 253 2.87 -10.13 -3.50
C GLU A 253 1.42 -9.71 -3.28
N ASP A 254 1.02 -8.62 -3.94
CA ASP A 254 -0.39 -8.24 -4.03
C ASP A 254 -1.20 -9.25 -4.84
N SER A 255 -2.47 -9.39 -4.48
CA SER A 255 -3.45 -10.13 -5.28
C SER A 255 -3.65 -9.49 -6.65
N VAL A 256 -4.05 -10.29 -7.63
CA VAL A 256 -4.55 -9.77 -8.92
C VAL A 256 -5.85 -8.97 -8.78
N LEU A 257 -6.48 -8.98 -7.60
CA LEU A 257 -7.68 -8.21 -7.28
C LEU A 257 -7.39 -6.93 -6.49
N GLU A 258 -6.12 -6.56 -6.26
CA GLU A 258 -5.76 -5.33 -5.56
C GLU A 258 -6.28 -4.09 -6.31
N PRO A 259 -7.33 -3.40 -5.81
CA PRO A 259 -8.05 -2.38 -6.56
C PRO A 259 -7.20 -1.14 -6.87
N SER A 260 -6.21 -0.82 -6.03
CA SER A 260 -5.31 0.32 -6.28
C SER A 260 -4.29 0.07 -7.39
N LYS A 261 -4.05 -1.20 -7.75
CA LYS A 261 -3.02 -1.61 -8.71
C LYS A 261 -3.60 -2.17 -10.00
N TYR A 262 -4.72 -2.88 -9.89
CA TYR A 262 -5.39 -3.56 -11.00
C TYR A 262 -6.88 -3.19 -11.06
N PRO A 263 -7.23 -1.89 -11.18
CA PRO A 263 -8.61 -1.44 -11.01
C PRO A 263 -9.58 -2.00 -12.07
N HIS A 264 -9.10 -2.26 -13.29
CA HIS A 264 -9.90 -2.91 -14.35
C HIS A 264 -10.15 -4.40 -14.08
N ASP A 265 -9.13 -5.14 -13.64
CA ASP A 265 -9.27 -6.56 -13.30
C ASP A 265 -10.21 -6.75 -12.10
N PHE A 266 -10.09 -5.85 -11.12
CA PHE A 266 -11.04 -5.70 -10.05
C PHE A 266 -12.46 -5.46 -10.59
N ALA A 267 -12.66 -4.43 -11.43
CA ALA A 267 -13.97 -4.11 -12.02
C ALA A 267 -14.58 -5.30 -12.78
N PHE A 268 -13.80 -6.02 -13.58
CA PHE A 268 -14.24 -7.21 -14.31
C PHE A 268 -14.80 -8.30 -13.39
N VAL A 269 -14.13 -8.56 -12.26
CA VAL A 269 -14.56 -9.60 -11.33
C VAL A 269 -15.83 -9.20 -10.61
N PHE A 270 -15.83 -8.01 -10.00
CA PHE A 270 -16.89 -7.61 -9.07
C PHE A 270 -18.13 -7.06 -9.78
N SER A 271 -18.01 -6.43 -10.94
CA SER A 271 -19.17 -5.92 -11.70
C SER A 271 -20.14 -7.03 -12.04
N LYS A 272 -19.65 -8.15 -12.57
CA LYS A 272 -20.50 -9.26 -12.98
C LYS A 272 -21.24 -9.86 -11.79
N ILE A 273 -20.59 -9.94 -10.65
CA ILE A 273 -21.19 -10.43 -9.41
C ILE A 273 -22.26 -9.45 -8.93
N ILE A 274 -21.95 -8.15 -8.87
CA ILE A 274 -22.87 -7.10 -8.44
C ILE A 274 -24.09 -7.01 -9.36
N LEU A 275 -23.88 -6.96 -10.68
CA LEU A 275 -24.96 -6.90 -11.67
C LEU A 275 -25.85 -8.15 -11.64
N THR A 276 -25.31 -9.29 -11.20
CA THR A 276 -26.11 -10.50 -11.00
C THR A 276 -26.94 -10.43 -9.71
N LEU A 277 -26.40 -9.85 -8.64
CA LEU A 277 -27.09 -9.71 -7.34
C LEU A 277 -28.13 -8.58 -7.33
N TYR A 278 -27.77 -7.45 -7.94
CA TYR A 278 -28.51 -6.19 -7.88
C TYR A 278 -28.77 -5.66 -9.29
N PRO A 279 -29.41 -6.45 -10.19
CA PRO A 279 -29.52 -6.10 -11.61
C PRO A 279 -30.21 -4.76 -11.88
N LYS A 280 -31.02 -4.27 -10.94
CA LYS A 280 -31.74 -3.00 -11.03
C LYS A 280 -31.33 -1.95 -10.00
N THR A 281 -30.57 -2.36 -8.98
CA THR A 281 -30.26 -1.51 -7.81
C THR A 281 -28.77 -1.41 -7.52
N TRP A 282 -27.92 -1.88 -8.44
CA TRP A 282 -26.47 -1.81 -8.28
C TRP A 282 -25.94 -0.37 -8.09
N PRO A 283 -26.51 0.71 -8.69
CA PRO A 283 -25.99 2.05 -8.43
C PRO A 283 -26.18 2.47 -6.97
N GLN A 284 -27.35 2.16 -6.39
CA GLN A 284 -27.64 2.45 -4.99
C GLN A 284 -26.71 1.66 -4.06
N VAL A 285 -26.40 0.42 -4.43
CA VAL A 285 -25.41 -0.40 -3.71
C VAL A 285 -24.04 0.26 -3.75
N LEU A 286 -23.54 0.65 -4.93
CA LEU A 286 -22.18 1.20 -5.05
C LEU A 286 -22.02 2.62 -4.48
N ILE A 287 -23.09 3.41 -4.44
CA ILE A 287 -23.08 4.80 -3.95
C ILE A 287 -23.35 4.88 -2.43
N ALA A 288 -23.78 3.79 -1.79
CA ALA A 288 -24.13 3.79 -0.37
C ALA A 288 -22.93 4.19 0.51
N PRO A 289 -23.11 5.10 1.51
CA PRO A 289 -22.03 5.66 2.33
C PRO A 289 -21.47 4.72 3.41
N THR A 290 -21.88 3.44 3.46
CA THR A 290 -21.46 2.47 4.49
C THR A 290 -20.67 1.31 3.89
N PRO A 291 -19.79 0.63 4.65
CA PRO A 291 -19.08 -0.55 4.17
C PRO A 291 -20.12 -1.55 3.70
N ASN A 292 -20.21 -1.73 2.39
CA ASN A 292 -21.16 -2.64 1.77
C ASN A 292 -20.73 -4.06 2.10
N ILE A 293 -21.18 -4.55 3.25
CA ILE A 293 -21.26 -5.97 3.54
C ILE A 293 -22.50 -6.44 2.80
N LEU A 294 -22.31 -6.90 1.55
CA LEU A 294 -23.42 -7.40 0.75
C LEU A 294 -23.74 -8.81 1.21
N HIS A 295 -24.74 -8.91 2.10
CA HIS A 295 -25.38 -10.16 2.44
C HIS A 295 -26.22 -10.63 1.24
N ILE A 296 -25.83 -11.75 0.65
CA ILE A 296 -26.61 -12.37 -0.43
C ILE A 296 -27.79 -13.12 0.23
N PRO A 297 -29.06 -12.74 -0.05
CA PRO A 297 -30.22 -13.48 0.44
C PRO A 297 -30.23 -14.90 -0.12
N SER A 298 -30.72 -15.84 0.69
CA SER A 298 -31.02 -17.23 0.30
C SER A 298 -32.04 -17.32 -0.82
#